data_AF-A0A919YEU3-F1
#
_entry.id   AF-A0A919YEU3-F1
#
_cell.length_a   1.000
_cell.length_b   1.000
_cell.length_c   1.000
_cell.angle_alpha   90.00
_cell.angle_beta   90.00
_cell.angle_gamma   90.00
#
_symmetry.space_group_name_H-M   'P 1'
#
loop_
_entity.id
_entity.type
_entity.pdbx_description
1 polymer ?
#
loop_
_entity_poly.entity_id
_entity_poly.type
_entity_poly.pdbx_seq_one_letter_code
_entity_poly.pdbx_strand_id
1 'polypeptide(L)'
;MDWDTIYGLIDTRLLVVVALCWVIGYALKQTPRVPDWTIVYIVTLVAVLITVWMLGFGPEALIQGVLAGAFAVYGNQLLKQVKKAGNDDEKGMD
;
A
#
# COMPACT_ATOMS: atom_id res chain seq x y z
N MET A 1 -6.95 22.12 15.70
CA MET A 1 -6.84 20.76 15.12
C MET A 1 -7.12 19.81 16.26
N ASP A 2 -8.39 19.45 16.44
CA ASP A 2 -8.80 18.51 17.47
C ASP A 2 -8.26 17.13 17.14
N TRP A 3 -7.62 16.50 18.11
CA TRP A 3 -7.02 15.17 17.97
C TRP A 3 -8.04 14.11 17.52
N ASP A 4 -9.33 14.31 17.81
CA ASP A 4 -10.44 13.49 17.32
C ASP A 4 -10.60 13.52 15.80
N THR A 5 -10.25 14.63 15.13
CA THR A 5 -10.29 14.69 13.66
C THR A 5 -9.23 13.76 13.07
N ILE A 6 -8.05 13.68 13.68
CA ILE A 6 -6.95 12.84 13.21
C ILE A 6 -7.29 11.35 13.38
N TYR A 7 -7.88 10.95 14.52
CA TYR A 7 -8.31 9.57 14.73
C TYR A 7 -9.52 9.19 13.87
N GLY A 8 -10.43 10.13 13.60
CA GLY A 8 -11.54 9.92 12.67
C GLY A 8 -11.11 9.69 11.22
N LEU A 9 -9.91 10.11 10.83
CA LEU A 9 -9.34 9.83 9.50
C LEU A 9 -8.75 8.43 9.36
N ILE A 10 -8.54 7.68 10.46
CA ILE A 10 -8.08 6.30 10.42
C ILE A 10 -9.30 5.38 10.43
N ASP A 11 -9.97 5.30 9.28
CA ASP A 11 -11.06 4.35 9.12
C ASP A 11 -10.47 2.93 9.02
N THR A 12 -11.00 2.00 9.82
CA THR A 12 -10.61 0.58 9.79
C THR A 12 -10.78 -0.02 8.38
N ARG A 13 -11.66 0.55 7.57
CA ARG A 13 -11.84 0.21 6.15
C ARG A 13 -10.56 0.39 5.33
N LEU A 14 -9.67 1.32 5.66
CA LEU A 14 -8.41 1.51 4.93
C LEU A 14 -7.50 0.28 5.03
N LEU A 15 -7.52 -0.46 6.15
CA LEU A 15 -6.71 -1.68 6.29
C LEU A 15 -7.14 -2.75 5.28
N VAL A 16 -8.43 -2.84 4.98
CA VAL A 16 -8.96 -3.73 3.94
C VAL A 16 -8.49 -3.30 2.55
N VAL A 17 -8.47 -1.99 2.28
CA VAL A 17 -7.95 -1.45 1.01
C VAL A 17 -6.46 -1.76 0.84
N VAL A 18 -5.66 -1.62 1.90
CA VAL A 18 -4.22 -1.96 1.87
C VAL A 18 -4.02 -3.46 1.59
N ALA A 19 -4.79 -4.34 2.23
CA ALA A 19 -4.71 -5.78 1.97
C ALA A 19 -5.09 -6.13 0.51
N LEU A 20 -6.15 -5.53 -0.03
CA LEU A 20 -6.53 -5.67 -1.43
C LEU A 20 -5.42 -5.18 -2.37
N CYS A 21 -4.82 -4.04 -2.07
CA CYS A 21 -3.70 -3.47 -2.82
C CYS A 21 -2.48 -4.41 -2.84
N TRP A 22 -2.22 -5.16 -1.77
CA TRP A 22 -1.18 -6.19 -1.75
C TRP A 22 -1.50 -7.38 -2.65
N VAL A 23 -2.73 -7.88 -2.64
CA VAL A 23 -3.16 -8.97 -3.52
C VAL A 23 -2.99 -8.56 -4.99
N ILE A 24 -3.44 -7.35 -5.33
CA ILE A 24 -3.31 -6.80 -6.70
C ILE A 24 -1.85 -6.59 -7.06
N GLY A 25 -1.06 -5.97 -6.18
CA GLY A 25 0.36 -5.74 -6.40
C GLY A 25 1.13 -7.05 -6.59
N TYR A 26 0.77 -8.11 -5.86
CA TYR A 26 1.35 -9.43 -6.02
C TYR A 26 0.97 -10.07 -7.36
N ALA A 27 -0.31 -10.00 -7.77
CA ALA A 27 -0.79 -10.50 -9.05
C ALA A 27 -0.14 -9.79 -10.25
N LEU A 28 0.00 -8.46 -10.17
CA LEU A 28 0.70 -7.67 -11.19
C LEU A 28 2.17 -8.07 -11.29
N LYS A 29 2.81 -8.38 -10.17
CA LYS A 29 4.22 -8.82 -10.15
C LYS A 29 4.44 -10.19 -10.79
N GLN A 30 3.42 -11.05 -10.83
CA GLN A 30 3.47 -12.32 -11.55
C GLN A 30 3.19 -12.17 -13.05
N THR A 31 2.73 -11.01 -13.49
CA THR A 31 2.36 -10.79 -14.89
C THR A 31 3.63 -10.47 -15.72
N PRO A 32 4.00 -11.31 -16.71
CA PRO A 32 5.29 -11.22 -17.40
C PRO A 32 5.50 -9.95 -18.23
N ARG A 33 4.45 -9.14 -18.45
CA ARG A 33 4.50 -7.89 -19.23
C ARG A 33 4.45 -6.62 -18.37
N VAL A 34 4.39 -6.72 -17.05
CA VAL A 34 4.22 -5.55 -16.16
C VAL A 34 5.56 -5.18 -15.52
N PRO A 35 6.16 -4.02 -15.86
CA PRO A 35 7.38 -3.55 -15.20
C PRO A 35 7.12 -3.17 -13.74
N ASP A 36 8.08 -3.45 -12.85
CA ASP A 36 7.93 -3.22 -11.39
C ASP A 36 7.60 -1.75 -11.04
N TRP A 37 8.13 -0.77 -11.79
CA TRP A 37 7.83 0.66 -11.61
C TRP A 37 6.34 0.98 -11.81
N THR A 38 5.67 0.28 -12.74
CA THR A 38 4.25 0.53 -13.07
C THR A 38 3.31 0.04 -11.96
N ILE A 39 3.74 -0.93 -11.14
CA ILE A 39 2.96 -1.46 -10.03
C ILE A 39 2.59 -0.35 -9.05
N VAL A 40 3.50 0.60 -8.79
CA VAL A 40 3.24 1.72 -7.88
C VAL A 40 2.06 2.56 -8.36
N TYR A 41 2.02 2.88 -9.65
CA TYR A 41 0.96 3.70 -10.24
C TYR A 41 -0.37 2.95 -10.28
N ILE A 42 -0.35 1.68 -10.69
CA ILE A 42 -1.57 0.87 -10.78
C ILE A 42 -2.17 0.64 -9.39
N VAL A 43 -1.34 0.25 -8.41
CA VAL A 43 -1.81 0.01 -7.04
C VAL A 43 -2.33 1.30 -6.41
N THR A 44 -1.64 2.44 -6.60
CA THR A 44 -2.10 3.73 -6.06
C THR A 44 -3.41 4.18 -6.71
N LEU A 45 -3.54 4.03 -8.03
CA LEU A 45 -4.77 4.36 -8.75
C LEU A 45 -5.94 3.50 -8.24
N VAL A 46 -5.73 2.19 -8.10
CA VAL A 46 -6.77 1.29 -7.58
C VAL A 46 -7.14 1.63 -6.14
N ALA A 47 -6.15 1.94 -5.28
CA ALA A 47 -6.41 2.37 -3.91
C ALA A 47 -7.33 3.59 -3.86
N VAL A 48 -7.04 4.62 -4.67
CA VAL A 48 -7.85 5.84 -4.79
C VAL A 48 -9.25 5.56 -5.32
N LEU A 49 -9.39 4.72 -6.35
CA LEU A 49 -10.70 4.37 -6.89
C LEU A 49 -11.55 3.61 -5.86
N ILE A 50 -10.96 2.69 -5.11
CA ILE A 50 -11.66 1.93 -4.08
C ILE A 50 -12.04 2.84 -2.91
N THR A 51 -11.16 3.73 -2.45
CA THR A 51 -11.52 4.64 -1.35
C THR A 51 -12.59 5.64 -1.76
N VAL A 52 -12.53 6.21 -2.97
CA VAL A 52 -13.58 7.08 -3.51
C VAL A 52 -14.90 6.32 -3.63
N TRP A 53 -14.88 5.05 -4.04
CA TRP A 53 -16.07 4.22 -4.11
C TRP A 53 -16.67 3.91 -2.73
N MET A 54 -15.83 3.70 -1.71
CA MET A 54 -16.28 3.35 -0.36
C MET A 54 -16.72 4.54 0.49
N LEU A 55 -16.06 5.69 0.33
CA LEU A 55 -16.24 6.87 1.20
C LEU A 55 -16.99 8.01 0.49
N GLY A 56 -17.19 7.89 -0.83
CA GLY A 56 -17.75 8.94 -1.66
C GLY A 56 -16.69 9.85 -2.27
N PHE A 57 -17.13 10.71 -3.20
CA PHE A 57 -16.26 11.66 -3.85
C PHE A 57 -16.00 12.86 -2.92
N GLY A 58 -14.76 12.97 -2.44
CA GLY A 58 -14.33 14.05 -1.56
C GLY A 58 -12.81 14.11 -1.41
N PRO A 59 -12.26 15.25 -0.97
CA PRO A 59 -10.82 15.41 -0.77
C PRO A 59 -10.26 14.42 0.26
N GLU A 60 -11.04 14.06 1.29
CA GLU A 60 -10.65 13.08 2.30
C GLU A 60 -10.46 11.69 1.69
N ALA A 61 -11.38 11.25 0.82
CA ALA A 61 -11.32 9.95 0.17
C ALA A 61 -10.11 9.82 -0.78
N LEU A 62 -9.74 10.92 -1.45
CA LEU A 62 -8.55 10.99 -2.28
C LEU A 62 -7.27 10.87 -1.45
N ILE A 63 -7.16 11.66 -0.38
CA ILE A 63 -6.00 11.63 0.52
C ILE A 63 -5.83 10.25 1.15
N GLN A 64 -6.92 9.69 1.68
CA GLN A 64 -6.93 8.35 2.28
C GLN A 64 -6.58 7.26 1.26
N GLY A 65 -7.04 7.38 0.02
CA GLY A 65 -6.68 6.47 -1.07
C GLY A 65 -5.20 6.49 -1.42
N VAL A 66 -4.62 7.68 -1.55
CA VAL A 66 -3.18 7.84 -1.82
C VAL A 66 -2.35 7.29 -0.66
N LEU A 67 -2.73 7.60 0.58
CA LEU A 67 -2.05 7.09 1.77
C LEU A 67 -2.13 5.56 1.88
N ALA A 68 -3.29 4.96 1.58
CA ALA A 68 -3.45 3.50 1.55
C ALA A 68 -2.58 2.85 0.46
N GLY A 69 -2.56 3.43 -0.75
CA GLY A 69 -1.68 2.98 -1.84
C GLY A 69 -0.20 3.06 -1.47
N ALA A 70 0.23 4.17 -0.87
CA ALA A 70 1.60 4.35 -0.38
C ALA A 70 1.95 3.31 0.69
N PHE A 71 1.09 3.09 1.68
CA PHE A 71 1.29 2.07 2.72
C PHE A 71 1.42 0.67 2.12
N ALA A 72 0.59 0.31 1.15
CA ALA A 72 0.67 -0.99 0.49
C ALA A 72 2.01 -1.17 -0.26
N VAL A 73 2.45 -0.16 -1.01
CA VAL A 73 3.69 -0.24 -1.80
C VAL A 73 4.92 -0.26 -0.88
N TYR A 74 5.05 0.74 0.01
CA TYR A 74 6.21 0.85 0.89
C TYR A 74 6.24 -0.24 1.95
N GLY A 75 5.09 -0.68 2.48
CA GLY A 75 5.01 -1.82 3.38
C GLY A 75 5.56 -3.10 2.76
N ASN A 76 5.23 -3.37 1.49
CA ASN A 76 5.80 -4.51 0.75
C ASN A 76 7.31 -4.37 0.54
N GLN A 77 7.82 -3.16 0.33
CA GLN A 77 9.26 -2.91 0.22
C GLN A 77 9.98 -3.08 1.56
N LEU A 78 9.39 -2.64 2.67
CA LEU A 78 9.94 -2.81 4.01
C LEU A 78 10.06 -4.29 4.38
N LEU A 79 9.02 -5.10 4.13
CA LEU A 79 9.07 -6.55 4.37
C LEU A 79 10.20 -7.24 3.58
N LYS A 80 10.41 -6.82 2.32
CA LYS A 80 11.51 -7.33 1.49
C LYS A 80 12.88 -6.90 2.02
N GLN A 81 13.00 -5.67 2.50
CA GLN A 81 14.25 -5.15 3.08
C GLN A 81 14.60 -5.88 4.37
N VAL A 82 13.63 -6.09 5.27
CA VAL A 82 13.83 -6.83 6.52
C VAL A 82 14.24 -8.28 6.25
N LYS A 83 13.59 -8.95 5.30
CA LYS A 83 13.96 -10.32 4.90
C LYS A 83 15.37 -10.38 4.32
N LYS A 84 15.78 -9.39 3.53
CA LYS A 84 17.13 -9.31 2.98
C LYS A 84 18.18 -9.09 4.09
N ALA A 85 17.92 -8.18 5.02
CA ALA A 85 18.82 -7.90 6.13
C ALA A 85 19.13 -9.14 6.97
N GLY A 86 18.11 -9.91 7.37
CA GLY A 86 18.31 -11.14 8.16
C GLY A 86 19.09 -12.24 7.41
N ASN A 87 19.01 -12.28 6.08
CA ASN A 87 19.76 -13.23 5.25
C ASN A 87 21.22 -12.82 5.00
N ASP A 88 21.54 -11.53 5.09
CA ASP A 88 22.91 -11.02 4.93
C ASP A 88 23.72 -11.23 6.23
N ASP A 89 23.08 -11.20 7.40
CA ASP A 89 23.71 -11.53 8.70
C ASP A 89 24.16 -13.00 8.81
N GLU A 90 23.40 -13.95 8.24
CA GLU A 90 23.76 -15.38 8.23
C GLU A 90 24.98 -15.69 7.35
N LYS A 91 25.27 -14.87 6.32
CA LYS A 91 26.39 -15.10 5.37
C LYS A 91 27.69 -14.37 5.74
N GLY A 92 27.65 -13.51 6.76
CA GLY A 92 28.84 -12.81 7.26
C GLY A 92 29.61 -13.59 8.33
N MET A 93 29.15 -14.79 8.66
CA MET A 93 29.65 -15.62 9.78
C MET A 93 30.35 -16.91 9.30
N ASP A 94 30.57 -17.03 7.99
CA ASP A 94 31.31 -18.11 7.30
C ASP A 94 32.77 -17.71 7.00
#